data_AF-A0AAD9BJ53-F1
#
_entry.id   AF-A0AAD9BJ53-F1
#
_cell.length_a   1.000
_cell.length_b   1.000
_cell.length_c   1.000
_cell.angle_alpha   90.00
_cell.angle_beta   90.00
_cell.angle_gamma   90.00
#
_symmetry.space_group_name_H-M   'P 1'
#
loop_
_entity.id
_entity.type
_entity.pdbx_description
1 polymer ?
#
loop_
_entity_poly.entity_id
_entity_poly.type
_entity_poly.pdbx_seq_one_letter_code
_entity_poly.pdbx_strand_id
1 'polypeptide(L)'
;VTETRTGPLGCSSYDNLDSVSSILLQSPESKINLQGLQVIFPEYLQEKFVQSALSYIMCNGEGEYVCSNNHCICQCADDYPQCNCPITDIQIMENSLLGMSESWASSYKDFENSDEFKSFLKRLPSTHFLPISSVHLLWGSDWDLQARYRLLQSSLEIQRLKIQRTARKLFGLSIRCHHNPNHQMPRERGHLVGYDTMSLYGNTTREIGIME
;
A
#
# COMPACT_ATOMS: atom_id res chain seq x y z
N VAL A 1 18.33 -57.45 -22.61
CA VAL A 1 18.64 -56.88 -21.28
C VAL A 1 17.83 -55.61 -21.14
N THR A 2 16.92 -55.58 -20.18
CA THR A 2 16.16 -54.41 -19.74
C THR A 2 17.05 -53.54 -18.84
N GLU A 3 17.04 -52.23 -19.01
CA GLU A 3 17.49 -51.30 -17.98
C GLU A 3 16.59 -50.05 -17.96
N THR A 4 16.16 -49.73 -16.74
CA THR A 4 15.26 -48.67 -16.30
C THR A 4 16.01 -47.34 -16.16
N ARG A 5 15.39 -46.23 -16.57
CA ARG A 5 15.75 -44.91 -16.03
C ARG A 5 14.52 -44.03 -15.86
N THR A 6 14.20 -43.80 -14.59
CA THR A 6 13.25 -42.81 -14.07
C THR A 6 13.81 -41.39 -14.25
N GLY A 7 12.96 -40.47 -14.72
CA GLY A 7 13.15 -39.01 -14.65
C GLY A 7 12.86 -38.29 -15.96
N PRO A 8 11.86 -37.38 -15.95
CA PRO A 8 12.10 -36.06 -16.50
C PRO A 8 11.39 -34.99 -15.61
N LEU A 9 11.82 -33.74 -15.46
CA LEU A 9 12.50 -32.84 -16.38
C LEU A 9 13.43 -31.92 -15.57
N GLY A 10 14.67 -31.80 -16.00
CA GLY A 10 15.49 -30.65 -15.65
C GLY A 10 15.00 -29.43 -16.43
N CYS A 11 14.81 -28.32 -15.71
CA CYS A 11 14.95 -26.98 -16.25
C CYS A 11 16.09 -26.30 -15.48
N SER A 12 17.29 -26.48 -16.00
CA SER A 12 18.50 -25.75 -15.62
C SER A 12 18.39 -24.27 -15.99
N SER A 13 19.07 -23.44 -15.18
CA SER A 13 19.49 -22.05 -15.45
C SER A 13 18.43 -20.95 -15.30
N TYR A 14 18.27 -20.44 -14.07
CA TYR A 14 17.82 -19.06 -13.81
C TYR A 14 19.02 -18.22 -13.36
N ASP A 15 19.88 -17.86 -14.31
CA ASP A 15 20.83 -16.76 -14.17
C ASP A 15 20.05 -15.43 -14.25
N ASN A 16 19.46 -15.01 -13.13
CA ASN A 16 19.12 -13.62 -12.77
C ASN A 16 18.39 -13.65 -11.42
N LEU A 17 19.16 -13.57 -10.33
CA LEU A 17 18.70 -13.71 -8.95
C LEU A 17 18.20 -12.40 -8.30
N ASP A 18 18.00 -11.32 -9.06
CA ASP A 18 17.52 -10.03 -8.52
C ASP A 18 16.00 -9.84 -8.57
N SER A 19 15.22 -10.88 -8.90
CA SER A 19 13.76 -10.76 -9.09
C SER A 19 12.93 -11.91 -8.54
N VAL A 20 13.47 -12.75 -7.65
CA VAL A 20 12.62 -13.61 -6.80
C VAL A 20 12.10 -12.77 -5.64
N SER A 21 11.26 -11.79 -5.96
CA SER A 21 10.36 -11.24 -4.98
C SER A 21 9.48 -12.39 -4.51
N SER A 22 9.50 -12.59 -3.19
CA SER A 22 8.42 -13.18 -2.40
C SER A 22 7.14 -13.31 -3.23
N ILE A 23 6.58 -14.51 -3.31
CA ILE A 23 5.24 -14.78 -3.82
C ILE A 23 4.26 -13.89 -3.04
N LEU A 24 4.16 -12.64 -3.49
CA LEU A 24 3.34 -11.59 -2.94
C LEU A 24 1.99 -11.82 -3.57
N LEU A 25 1.08 -12.30 -2.75
CA LEU A 25 -0.36 -12.35 -2.99
C LEU A 25 -0.96 -10.93 -3.07
N GLN A 26 -0.33 -10.05 -3.84
CA GLN A 26 -0.70 -8.64 -3.98
C GLN A 26 -1.31 -8.31 -5.35
N SER A 27 -1.58 -9.30 -6.21
CA SER A 27 -2.41 -9.08 -7.39
C SER A 27 -3.89 -9.24 -7.05
N PRO A 28 -4.80 -8.38 -7.58
CA PRO A 28 -6.25 -8.58 -7.43
C PRO A 28 -6.75 -9.89 -8.08
N GLU A 29 -5.86 -10.60 -8.78
CA GLU A 29 -6.08 -11.89 -9.43
C GLU A 29 -5.62 -13.07 -8.58
N SER A 30 -4.85 -12.86 -7.51
CA SER A 30 -4.44 -13.92 -6.57
C SER A 30 -5.51 -14.17 -5.50
N LYS A 31 -6.71 -14.55 -5.92
CA LYS A 31 -7.68 -15.18 -5.00
C LYS A 31 -7.15 -16.57 -4.66
N ILE A 32 -6.53 -16.74 -3.50
CA ILE A 32 -6.36 -18.09 -2.94
C ILE A 32 -7.75 -18.62 -2.64
N ASN A 33 -8.25 -19.49 -3.51
CA ASN A 33 -9.35 -20.37 -3.18
C ASN A 33 -8.79 -21.43 -2.24
N LEU A 34 -8.86 -21.18 -0.92
CA LEU A 34 -8.57 -22.20 0.10
C LEU A 34 -9.54 -23.40 -0.02
N GLN A 35 -10.61 -23.28 -0.81
CA GLN A 35 -11.52 -24.37 -1.11
C GLN A 35 -10.87 -25.40 -2.05
N GLY A 36 -10.62 -26.59 -1.52
CA GLY A 36 -10.29 -27.80 -2.28
C GLY A 36 -8.85 -28.28 -2.09
N LEU A 37 -7.92 -27.40 -1.72
CA LEU A 37 -6.52 -27.80 -1.50
C LEU A 37 -6.38 -28.68 -0.24
N GLN A 38 -7.19 -28.45 0.79
CA GLN A 38 -7.23 -29.28 1.98
C GLN A 38 -7.67 -30.71 1.67
N VAL A 39 -8.48 -30.94 0.63
CA VAL A 39 -9.01 -32.28 0.27
C VAL A 39 -7.88 -33.22 -0.20
N ILE A 40 -6.75 -32.67 -0.63
CA ILE A 40 -5.57 -33.45 -1.04
C ILE A 40 -4.83 -33.99 0.19
N PHE A 41 -4.99 -33.35 1.36
CA PHE A 41 -4.34 -33.77 2.59
C PHE A 41 -5.14 -34.88 3.30
N PRO A 42 -4.47 -35.76 4.05
CA PRO A 42 -5.13 -36.68 4.98
C PRO A 42 -6.10 -35.93 5.91
N GLU A 43 -7.24 -36.54 6.23
CA GLU A 43 -8.34 -35.92 6.99
C GLU A 43 -7.86 -35.23 8.28
N TYR A 44 -6.97 -35.89 9.02
CA TYR A 44 -6.39 -35.37 10.28
C TYR A 44 -5.52 -34.10 10.12
N LEU A 45 -5.13 -33.74 8.89
CA LEU A 45 -4.34 -32.54 8.59
C LEU A 45 -5.15 -31.41 7.94
N GLN A 46 -6.36 -31.68 7.47
CA GLN A 46 -7.12 -30.70 6.68
C GLN A 46 -7.45 -29.46 7.50
N GLU A 47 -7.93 -29.65 8.73
CA GLU A 47 -8.27 -28.55 9.64
C GLU A 47 -7.04 -27.73 10.01
N LYS A 48 -5.93 -28.39 10.37
CA LYS A 48 -4.66 -27.73 10.68
C LYS A 48 -4.11 -26.94 9.50
N PHE A 49 -4.24 -27.47 8.28
CA PHE A 49 -3.82 -26.78 7.07
C PHE A 49 -4.61 -25.48 6.88
N VAL A 50 -5.93 -25.54 7.01
CA VAL A 50 -6.81 -24.35 6.88
C VAL A 50 -6.49 -23.33 7.98
N GLN A 51 -6.34 -23.76 9.23
CA GLN A 51 -6.00 -22.89 10.36
C GLN A 51 -4.65 -22.20 10.15
N SER A 52 -3.62 -22.93 9.73
CA SER A 52 -2.29 -22.38 9.44
C SER A 52 -2.33 -21.40 8.26
N ALA A 53 -3.08 -21.72 7.19
CA ALA A 53 -3.23 -20.83 6.05
C ALA A 53 -3.93 -19.53 6.42
N LEU A 54 -5.01 -19.60 7.21
CA LEU A 54 -5.69 -18.41 7.72
C LEU A 54 -4.81 -17.61 8.67
N SER A 55 -4.04 -18.25 9.54
CA SER A 55 -3.08 -17.59 10.43
C SER A 55 -2.00 -16.84 9.64
N TYR A 56 -1.50 -17.43 8.56
CA TYR A 56 -0.57 -16.77 7.66
C TYR A 56 -1.19 -15.55 6.96
N ILE A 57 -2.41 -15.69 6.42
CA ILE A 57 -3.09 -14.63 5.66
C ILE A 57 -3.59 -13.49 6.56
N MET A 58 -4.18 -13.83 7.70
CA MET A 58 -4.90 -12.88 8.56
C MET A 58 -4.00 -12.30 9.66
N CYS A 59 -2.98 -13.04 10.10
CA CYS A 59 -2.11 -12.66 11.22
C CYS A 59 -0.63 -12.54 10.80
N ASN A 60 -0.35 -12.48 9.48
CA ASN A 60 0.99 -12.43 8.89
C ASN A 60 1.92 -13.59 9.32
N GLY A 61 1.36 -14.71 9.80
CA GLY A 61 2.14 -15.84 10.32
C GLY A 61 2.81 -15.56 11.68
N GLU A 62 2.50 -14.43 12.31
CA GLU A 62 3.03 -13.98 13.60
C GLU A 62 2.08 -14.28 14.77
N GLY A 63 0.99 -14.99 14.49
CA GLY A 63 -0.02 -15.37 15.47
C GLY A 63 -0.98 -16.41 14.91
N GLU A 64 -1.81 -16.96 15.78
CA GLU A 64 -2.86 -17.91 15.40
C GLU A 64 -4.19 -17.19 15.14
N TYR A 65 -4.85 -17.55 14.04
CA TYR A 65 -6.20 -17.07 13.76
C TYR A 65 -7.23 -17.93 14.49
N VAL A 66 -7.86 -17.37 15.52
CA VAL A 66 -8.78 -18.08 16.42
C VAL A 66 -10.17 -17.50 16.32
N CYS A 67 -11.17 -18.35 16.11
CA CYS A 67 -12.57 -17.96 16.02
C CYS A 67 -13.39 -18.51 17.19
N SER A 68 -14.21 -17.65 17.82
CA SER A 68 -15.19 -18.02 18.84
C SER A 68 -16.51 -17.28 18.60
N ASN A 69 -17.64 -18.00 18.57
CA ASN A 69 -18.96 -17.43 18.31
C ASN A 69 -19.02 -16.54 17.04
N ASN A 70 -18.45 -17.02 15.93
CA ASN A 70 -18.31 -16.29 14.66
C ASN A 70 -17.46 -15.01 14.72
N HIS A 71 -16.83 -14.67 15.85
CA HIS A 71 -15.83 -13.61 15.95
C HIS A 71 -14.45 -14.21 15.90
N CYS A 72 -13.63 -13.73 14.96
CA CYS A 72 -12.28 -14.20 14.81
C CYS A 72 -11.26 -13.10 15.12
N ILE A 73 -10.17 -13.50 15.76
CA ILE A 73 -9.06 -12.63 16.17
C ILE A 73 -7.73 -13.29 15.84
N CYS A 74 -6.69 -12.48 15.76
CA CYS A 74 -5.30 -12.94 15.77
C CYS A 74 -4.79 -13.02 17.21
N GLN A 75 -4.49 -14.22 17.68
CA GLN A 75 -3.77 -14.43 18.92
C GLN A 75 -2.27 -14.39 18.62
N CYS A 76 -1.65 -13.26 18.93
CA CYS A 76 -0.22 -13.05 18.68
C CYS A 76 0.67 -13.98 19.49
N ALA A 77 1.77 -14.41 18.87
CA ALA A 77 2.84 -15.10 19.57
C ALA A 77 3.59 -14.12 20.49
N ASP A 78 4.22 -14.63 21.56
CA ASP A 78 4.95 -13.81 22.55
C ASP A 78 6.09 -12.99 21.92
N ASP A 79 6.75 -13.55 20.89
CA ASP A 79 7.81 -12.87 20.13
C ASP A 79 7.29 -11.76 19.21
N TYR A 80 5.98 -11.74 18.93
CA TYR A 80 5.32 -10.82 17.99
C TYR A 80 4.07 -10.18 18.60
N PRO A 81 4.19 -9.38 19.68
CA PRO A 81 3.04 -8.82 20.41
C PRO A 81 2.19 -7.84 19.58
N GLN A 82 2.66 -7.45 18.39
CA GLN A 82 1.98 -6.58 17.43
C GLN A 82 1.66 -7.33 16.13
N CYS A 83 1.54 -8.66 16.17
CA CYS A 83 1.10 -9.46 15.03
C CYS A 83 -0.15 -8.82 14.40
N ASN A 84 -0.29 -8.91 13.08
CA ASN A 84 -1.28 -8.17 12.26
C ASN A 84 -0.94 -6.68 11.97
N CYS A 85 0.09 -6.08 12.56
CA CYS A 85 0.57 -4.77 12.12
C CYS A 85 1.31 -4.90 10.76
N PRO A 86 0.86 -4.23 9.68
CA PRO A 86 1.50 -4.31 8.37
C PRO A 86 2.72 -3.38 8.30
N ILE A 87 3.75 -3.67 9.10
CA ILE A 87 4.92 -2.79 9.30
C ILE A 87 5.64 -2.49 7.99
N THR A 88 5.80 -3.49 7.12
CA THR A 88 6.44 -3.32 5.81
C THR A 88 5.68 -2.35 4.91
N ASP A 89 4.35 -2.50 4.82
CA ASP A 89 3.50 -1.58 4.05
C ASP A 89 3.52 -0.16 4.63
N ILE A 90 3.55 -0.03 5.96
CA ILE A 90 3.69 1.26 6.66
C ILE A 90 5.00 1.93 6.25
N GLN A 91 6.13 1.21 6.35
CA GLN A 91 7.44 1.73 5.98
C GLN A 91 7.51 2.12 4.50
N ILE A 92 6.89 1.34 3.60
CA ILE A 92 6.80 1.69 2.17
C ILE A 92 6.05 3.02 1.99
N MET A 93 4.93 3.21 2.68
CA MET A 93 4.14 4.44 2.60
C MET A 93 4.88 5.64 3.21
N GLU A 94 5.59 5.45 4.32
CA GLU A 94 6.43 6.49 4.94
C GLU A 94 7.55 6.93 4.00
N ASN A 95 8.30 5.97 3.43
CA ASN A 95 9.35 6.26 2.45
C ASN A 95 8.80 6.94 1.20
N SER A 96 7.59 6.56 0.77
CA SER A 96 6.91 7.23 -0.34
C SER A 96 6.60 8.69 -0.01
N LEU A 97 6.11 8.99 1.20
CA LEU A 97 5.87 10.36 1.65
C LEU A 97 7.17 11.18 1.76
N LEU A 98 8.25 10.58 2.25
CA LEU A 98 9.57 11.22 2.28
C LEU A 98 10.02 11.62 0.87
N GLY A 99 9.97 10.69 -0.09
CA GLY A 99 10.31 11.00 -1.49
C GLY A 99 9.41 12.06 -2.12
N MET A 100 8.11 12.11 -1.77
CA MET A 100 7.23 13.19 -2.21
C MET A 100 7.60 14.54 -1.60
N SER A 101 8.02 14.57 -0.34
CA SER A 101 8.50 15.79 0.33
C SER A 101 9.78 16.33 -0.34
N GLU A 102 10.72 15.45 -0.68
CA GLU A 102 11.93 15.83 -1.42
C GLU A 102 11.60 16.37 -2.81
N SER A 103 10.68 15.71 -3.54
CA SER A 103 10.24 16.17 -4.86
C SER A 103 9.49 17.50 -4.81
N TRP A 104 8.71 17.74 -3.76
CA TRP A 104 8.06 19.03 -3.50
C TRP A 104 9.09 20.14 -3.31
N ALA A 105 10.10 19.92 -2.45
CA ALA A 105 11.18 20.86 -2.23
C ALA A 105 12.00 21.12 -3.51
N SER A 106 12.27 20.07 -4.31
CA SER A 106 12.93 20.19 -5.61
C SER A 106 12.13 21.08 -6.57
N SER A 107 10.81 20.93 -6.63
CA SER A 107 9.96 21.73 -7.52
C SER A 107 10.06 23.23 -7.24
N TYR A 108 10.10 23.62 -5.96
CA TYR A 108 10.34 25.01 -5.57
C TYR A 108 11.75 25.48 -5.96
N LYS A 109 12.76 24.66 -5.69
CA LYS A 109 14.15 24.96 -6.06
C LYS A 109 14.33 25.11 -7.58
N ASP A 110 13.62 24.32 -8.38
CA ASP A 110 13.63 24.40 -9.85
C ASP A 110 12.91 25.64 -10.37
N PHE A 111 11.94 26.16 -9.62
CA PHE A 111 11.33 27.46 -9.90
C PHE A 111 12.30 28.60 -9.58
N GLU A 112 12.90 28.60 -8.39
CA GLU A 112 13.90 29.62 -7.99
C GLU A 112 15.13 29.63 -8.93
N ASN A 113 15.50 28.47 -9.46
CA ASN A 113 16.61 28.36 -10.40
C ASN A 113 16.27 28.69 -11.86
N SER A 114 14.99 28.89 -12.18
CA SER A 114 14.55 29.21 -13.53
C SER A 114 15.04 30.58 -13.99
N ASP A 115 15.27 30.72 -15.30
CA ASP A 115 15.74 31.98 -15.89
C ASP A 115 14.69 33.08 -15.76
N GLU A 116 13.40 32.75 -15.78
CA GLU A 116 12.29 33.68 -15.59
C GLU A 116 12.36 34.32 -14.19
N PHE A 117 12.51 33.49 -13.15
CA PHE A 117 12.62 33.99 -11.77
C PHE A 117 13.90 34.79 -11.56
N LYS A 118 15.05 34.29 -12.04
CA LYS A 118 16.33 35.03 -11.95
C LYS A 118 16.30 36.35 -12.70
N SER A 119 15.65 36.39 -13.87
CA SER A 119 15.51 37.61 -14.67
C SER A 119 14.58 38.61 -14.00
N PHE A 120 13.49 38.15 -13.39
CA PHE A 120 12.64 38.99 -12.54
C PHE A 120 13.45 39.64 -11.42
N LEU A 121 14.22 38.86 -10.66
CA LEU A 121 15.07 39.39 -9.59
C LEU A 121 16.08 40.43 -10.09
N LYS A 122 16.70 40.21 -11.25
CA LYS A 122 17.62 41.18 -11.87
C LYS A 122 16.95 42.48 -12.31
N ARG A 123 15.64 42.44 -12.63
CA ARG A 123 14.86 43.62 -13.05
C ARG A 123 14.37 44.46 -11.86
N LEU A 124 14.41 43.92 -10.64
CA LEU A 124 14.02 44.68 -9.45
C LEU A 124 14.99 45.84 -9.18
N PRO A 125 14.50 47.05 -8.89
CA PRO A 125 15.34 48.14 -8.44
C PRO A 125 16.18 47.76 -7.21
N SER A 126 17.50 47.89 -7.32
CA SER A 126 18.45 47.61 -6.23
C SER A 126 18.86 48.86 -5.44
N THR A 127 18.41 50.04 -5.87
CA THR A 127 18.84 51.33 -5.32
C THR A 127 18.05 51.75 -4.08
N HIS A 128 16.91 51.12 -3.81
CA HIS A 128 16.03 51.44 -2.70
C HIS A 128 15.18 50.23 -2.32
N PHE A 129 14.61 50.26 -1.12
CA PHE A 129 13.66 49.25 -0.70
C PHE A 129 12.34 49.40 -1.44
N LEU A 130 11.80 48.27 -1.92
CA LEU A 130 10.51 48.22 -2.60
C LEU A 130 9.41 47.82 -1.60
N PRO A 131 8.27 48.52 -1.58
CA PRO A 131 7.11 48.02 -0.87
C PRO A 131 6.59 46.74 -1.55
N ILE A 132 6.01 45.84 -0.75
CA ILE A 132 5.44 44.56 -1.21
C ILE A 132 4.46 44.76 -2.38
N SER A 133 3.66 45.83 -2.36
CA SER A 133 2.72 46.17 -3.43
C SER A 133 3.40 46.43 -4.78
N SER A 134 4.56 47.10 -4.80
CA SER A 134 5.34 47.32 -6.02
C SER A 134 5.93 46.02 -6.55
N VAL A 135 6.41 45.13 -5.66
CA VAL A 135 6.90 43.80 -6.06
C VAL A 135 5.76 42.98 -6.68
N HIS A 136 4.56 42.99 -6.08
CA HIS A 136 3.39 42.33 -6.65
C HIS A 136 2.97 42.90 -8.01
N LEU A 137 3.04 44.23 -8.19
CA LEU A 137 2.72 44.86 -9.46
C LEU A 137 3.71 44.42 -10.56
N LEU A 138 5.02 44.47 -10.27
CA LEU A 138 6.06 44.04 -11.20
C LEU A 138 5.91 42.56 -11.53
N TRP A 139 5.69 41.71 -10.52
CA TRP A 139 5.42 40.29 -10.68
C TRP A 139 4.16 40.03 -11.52
N GLY A 140 3.09 40.79 -11.30
CA GLY A 140 1.84 40.69 -12.04
C GLY A 140 1.96 41.09 -13.50
N SER A 141 2.91 41.98 -13.83
CA SER A 141 3.18 42.43 -15.19
C SER A 141 4.12 41.52 -16.00
N ASP A 142 4.78 40.56 -15.33
CA ASP A 142 5.79 39.70 -15.93
C ASP A 142 5.17 38.39 -16.45
N TRP A 143 4.82 38.37 -17.73
CA TRP A 143 4.11 37.24 -18.33
C TRP A 143 4.85 35.90 -18.27
N ASP A 144 6.17 35.90 -18.50
CA ASP A 144 6.98 34.69 -18.52
C ASP A 144 7.08 34.10 -17.10
N LEU A 145 7.33 34.96 -16.10
CA LEU A 145 7.33 34.56 -14.70
C LEU A 145 5.97 34.02 -14.25
N GLN A 146 4.88 34.68 -14.64
CA GLN A 146 3.51 34.22 -14.37
C GLN A 146 3.24 32.85 -14.96
N ALA A 147 3.64 32.62 -16.22
CA ALA A 147 3.48 31.33 -16.88
C ALA A 147 4.28 30.23 -16.14
N ARG A 148 5.54 30.51 -15.79
CA ARG A 148 6.40 29.60 -15.03
C ARG A 148 5.83 29.29 -13.64
N TYR A 149 5.29 30.29 -12.95
CA TYR A 149 4.67 30.11 -11.63
C TYR A 149 3.38 29.29 -11.70
N ARG A 150 2.54 29.47 -12.74
CA ARG A 150 1.34 28.64 -12.93
C ARG A 150 1.68 27.16 -13.15
N LEU A 151 2.77 26.86 -13.85
CA LEU A 151 3.26 25.48 -14.02
C LEU A 151 3.72 24.88 -12.68
N LEU A 152 4.39 25.68 -11.83
CA LEU A 152 4.72 25.26 -10.47
C LEU A 152 3.43 24.95 -9.69
N GLN A 153 2.46 25.86 -9.69
CA GLN A 153 1.20 25.69 -8.96
C GLN A 153 0.44 24.43 -9.37
N SER A 154 0.34 24.15 -10.67
CA SER A 154 -0.35 22.95 -11.15
C SER A 154 0.37 21.65 -10.76
N SER A 155 1.71 21.64 -10.83
CA SER A 155 2.54 20.53 -10.37
C SER A 155 2.34 20.25 -8.88
N LEU A 156 2.43 21.30 -8.05
CA LEU A 156 2.27 21.20 -6.61
C LEU A 156 0.87 20.74 -6.22
N GLU A 157 -0.18 21.19 -6.92
CA GLU A 157 -1.54 20.71 -6.63
C GLU A 157 -1.68 19.20 -6.88
N ILE A 158 -1.09 18.68 -7.95
CA ILE A 158 -1.05 17.23 -8.21
C ILE A 158 -0.28 16.49 -7.12
N GLN A 159 0.87 17.01 -6.69
CA GLN A 159 1.64 16.40 -5.61
C GLN A 159 0.89 16.44 -4.27
N ARG A 160 0.20 17.54 -3.96
CA ARG A 160 -0.61 17.70 -2.75
C ARG A 160 -1.68 16.61 -2.68
N LEU A 161 -2.39 16.38 -3.79
CA LEU A 161 -3.41 15.33 -3.87
C LEU A 161 -2.81 13.93 -3.69
N LYS A 162 -1.61 13.66 -4.23
CA LYS A 162 -0.90 12.39 -4.04
C LYS A 162 -0.49 12.19 -2.57
N ILE A 163 0.13 13.19 -1.96
CA ILE A 163 0.53 13.19 -0.54
C ILE A 163 -0.68 12.93 0.35
N GLN A 164 -1.80 13.62 0.13
CA GLN A 164 -3.03 13.42 0.89
C GLN A 164 -3.57 12.00 0.76
N ARG A 165 -3.56 11.40 -0.44
CA ARG A 165 -4.01 10.02 -0.64
C ARG A 165 -3.09 9.03 0.07
N THR A 166 -1.77 9.20 -0.03
CA THR A 166 -0.78 8.33 0.61
C THR A 166 -0.88 8.43 2.14
N ALA A 167 -0.99 9.64 2.69
CA ALA A 167 -1.16 9.86 4.14
C ALA A 167 -2.42 9.18 4.68
N ARG A 168 -3.55 9.23 3.95
CA ARG A 168 -4.77 8.51 4.35
C ARG A 168 -4.59 6.99 4.34
N LYS A 169 -3.85 6.45 3.35
CA LYS A 169 -3.54 5.00 3.31
C LYS A 169 -2.66 4.60 4.48
N LEU A 170 -1.62 5.39 4.77
CA LEU A 170 -0.73 5.17 5.92
C LEU A 170 -1.52 5.18 7.24
N PHE A 171 -2.43 6.13 7.42
CA PHE A 171 -3.31 6.18 8.58
C PHE A 171 -4.21 4.93 8.69
N GLY A 172 -4.80 4.47 7.57
CA GLY A 172 -5.57 3.23 7.57
C GLY A 172 -4.74 1.97 7.85
N LEU A 173 -3.45 1.98 7.54
CA LEU A 173 -2.51 0.91 7.89
C LEU A 173 -2.14 0.96 9.38
N SER A 174 -1.87 2.13 9.94
CA SER A 174 -1.42 2.27 11.34
C SER A 174 -2.52 1.95 12.36
N ILE A 175 -3.79 2.16 12.01
CA ILE A 175 -4.92 1.73 12.85
C ILE A 175 -4.90 0.20 13.06
N ARG A 176 -4.53 -0.58 12.03
CA ARG A 176 -4.50 -2.05 12.13
C ARG A 176 -3.49 -2.57 13.13
N CYS A 177 -2.46 -1.79 13.45
CA CYS A 177 -1.49 -2.15 14.49
C CYS A 177 -2.09 -2.09 15.89
N HIS A 178 -3.10 -1.25 16.13
CA HIS A 178 -3.71 -1.05 17.45
C HIS A 178 -5.00 -1.86 17.66
N HIS A 179 -5.55 -2.44 16.59
CA HIS A 179 -6.82 -3.13 16.61
C HIS A 179 -6.69 -4.53 16.00
N ASN A 180 -7.05 -5.53 16.80
CA ASN A 180 -7.21 -6.90 16.33
C ASN A 180 -8.38 -6.95 15.34
N PRO A 181 -8.23 -7.55 14.15
CA PRO A 181 -9.24 -7.41 13.14
C PRO A 181 -10.42 -8.33 13.46
N ASN A 182 -11.56 -7.73 13.78
CA ASN A 182 -12.77 -8.47 14.12
C ASN A 182 -13.47 -8.94 12.85
N HIS A 183 -13.24 -10.20 12.47
CA HIS A 183 -13.87 -10.80 11.30
C HIS A 183 -15.10 -11.60 11.71
N GLN A 184 -16.22 -11.31 11.06
CA GLN A 184 -17.41 -12.14 11.16
C GLN A 184 -17.43 -13.16 10.03
N MET A 185 -17.30 -14.44 10.36
CA MET A 185 -17.38 -15.51 9.37
C MET A 185 -18.79 -15.57 8.75
N PRO A 186 -18.91 -15.59 7.40
CA PRO A 186 -20.19 -15.83 6.74
C PRO A 186 -20.79 -17.14 7.25
N ARG A 187 -22.08 -17.13 7.62
CA ARG A 187 -22.82 -18.35 7.98
C ARG A 187 -22.74 -19.35 6.83
N GLU A 188 -22.47 -20.61 7.14
CA GLU A 188 -22.61 -21.72 6.19
C GLU A 188 -24.01 -21.66 5.58
N ARG A 189 -24.08 -21.44 4.26
CA ARG A 189 -25.31 -21.70 3.52
C ARG A 189 -25.36 -23.21 3.33
N GLY A 190 -26.36 -23.85 3.94
CA GLY A 190 -26.58 -25.30 3.81
C GLY A 190 -26.48 -25.71 2.35
N HIS A 191 -25.61 -26.68 2.07
CA HIS A 191 -25.33 -27.18 0.73
C HIS A 191 -26.62 -27.66 0.06
N LEU A 192 -27.13 -26.87 -0.89
CA LEU A 192 -27.95 -27.38 -1.97
C LEU A 192 -27.12 -27.26 -3.25
N VAL A 193 -26.96 -28.41 -3.90
CA VAL A 193 -26.17 -28.66 -5.10
C VAL A 193 -26.43 -27.61 -6.17
N GLY A 194 -25.38 -26.93 -6.59
CA GLY A 194 -25.39 -25.99 -7.71
C GLY A 194 -24.17 -25.07 -7.62
N TYR A 195 -23.30 -25.12 -8.62
CA TYR A 195 -22.08 -24.31 -8.73
C TYR A 195 -22.36 -22.84 -8.46
N ASP A 196 -22.01 -22.35 -7.27
CA ASP A 196 -22.06 -20.92 -6.96
C ASP A 196 -20.85 -20.50 -6.13
N THR A 197 -20.14 -19.51 -6.67
CA THR A 197 -18.88 -18.93 -6.21
C THR A 197 -19.03 -18.28 -4.83
N MET A 198 -18.32 -18.82 -3.82
CA MET A 198 -18.22 -18.18 -2.50
C MET A 198 -17.03 -17.21 -2.50
N SER A 199 -17.30 -15.95 -2.83
CA SER A 199 -16.30 -14.88 -2.72
C SER A 199 -16.23 -14.44 -1.25
N LEU A 200 -15.10 -14.66 -0.58
CA LEU A 200 -14.80 -14.03 0.72
C LEU A 200 -14.67 -12.52 0.48
N TYR A 201 -15.78 -11.81 0.63
CA TYR A 201 -15.76 -10.36 0.76
C TYR A 201 -15.35 -10.04 2.20
N GLY A 202 -14.07 -9.74 2.39
CA GLY A 202 -13.64 -8.98 3.55
C GLY A 202 -14.25 -7.58 3.47
N ASN A 203 -15.40 -7.38 4.13
CA ASN A 203 -15.90 -6.04 4.42
C ASN A 203 -15.02 -5.44 5.54
N THR A 204 -13.87 -4.89 5.17
CA THR A 204 -13.14 -3.94 6.04
C THR A 204 -13.71 -2.51 5.89
N THR A 205 -14.89 -2.37 5.28
CA THR A 205 -15.63 -1.12 5.11
C THR A 205 -16.94 -1.19 5.90
N ARG A 206 -16.86 -0.97 7.21
CA ARG A 206 -17.95 -0.36 8.02
C ARG A 206 -17.48 -0.16 9.45
N GLU A 207 -16.69 0.90 9.65
CA GLU A 207 -16.73 1.75 10.84
C GLU A 207 -15.91 3.02 10.55
N ILE A 208 -16.27 3.73 9.48
CA ILE A 208 -16.12 5.19 9.46
C ILE A 208 -17.50 5.71 9.85
N GLY A 209 -17.78 5.59 11.15
CA GLY A 209 -18.82 6.36 11.80
C GLY A 209 -18.33 7.80 11.86
N ILE A 210 -19.00 8.62 11.03
CA ILE A 210 -19.20 10.07 11.17
C ILE A 210 -18.82 10.58 12.57
N MET A 211 -17.78 11.40 12.65
CA MET A 211 -17.72 12.46 13.64
C MET A 211 -17.61 13.77 12.86
N GLU A 212 -18.67 14.57 12.97
CA GLU A 212 -18.63 16.02 12.81
C GLU A 212 -17.58 16.65 13.74
#